data_AF-A0AAV6A8D0-F1
#
_entry.id   AF-A0AAV6A8D0-F1
#
_cell.length_a   1.000
_cell.length_b   1.000
_cell.length_c   1.000
_cell.angle_alpha   90.00
_cell.angle_beta   90.00
_cell.angle_gamma   90.00
#
_symmetry.space_group_name_H-M   'P 1'
#
loop_
_entity.id
_entity.type
_entity.pdbx_description
1 polymer ?
#
loop_
_entity_poly.entity_id
_entity_poly.type
_entity_poly.pdbx_seq_one_letter_code
_entity_poly.pdbx_strand_id
1 'polypeptide(L)'
;MTAIDALLSANVGAAEALDRVLAADPDFALAHAARARVLQMGGAPAEARSASARASELARHASPRERGHVEAVSLALGPDLPRALEAAREHLRQFPRDALVLSLLTGVYSLTGFSGRPDRNELLLGILEELAPAYGDDWWFLNVHAFACTEAGDPARGRRLVERSLRLHPRNAHAAHALAHVFYEEGDSAGGAHFVAGWLPDYERAAQLHCHLSWHLALFELGRGAAERALAIYDDSIRPSVSHSAALGTLADSASFLWRCHLWSVRTTSPWEEVRDFAHRAFPKPSVAFADEHLVMALAAGSDHDGAAARIAELRRMDGEGRQSAGRVAADVAEGMAAFTRGEWERTIELMAPVLEELVRVGGSRAQRDVFEQTLLGAYLRAGRDDEAFRLLRRRLDGRPAAPTAP
;
A
#
# COMPACT_ATOMS: atom_id res chain seq x y z
N MET A 1 -23.87 6.61 7.88
CA MET A 1 -22.86 6.26 6.86
C MET A 1 -23.45 5.17 5.98
N THR A 2 -23.45 5.33 4.65
CA THR A 2 -23.93 4.27 3.75
C THR A 2 -22.89 3.15 3.63
N ALA A 3 -23.26 2.01 3.04
CA ALA A 3 -22.32 0.91 2.77
C ALA A 3 -21.11 1.35 1.94
N ILE A 4 -21.36 2.18 0.92
CA ILE A 4 -20.33 2.68 0.01
C ILE A 4 -19.47 3.71 0.72
N ASP A 5 -20.04 4.63 1.52
CA ASP A 5 -19.22 5.56 2.31
C ASP A 5 -18.30 4.82 3.27
N ALA A 6 -18.79 3.77 3.94
CA ALA A 6 -17.98 2.94 4.85
C ALA A 6 -16.80 2.31 4.12
N LEU A 7 -17.06 1.70 2.96
CA LEU A 7 -16.03 1.13 2.09
C LEU A 7 -15.03 2.19 1.63
N LEU A 8 -15.50 3.30 1.09
CA LEU A 8 -14.66 4.36 0.51
C LEU A 8 -13.89 5.18 1.55
N SER A 9 -14.31 5.16 2.81
CA SER A 9 -13.62 5.83 3.93
C SER A 9 -12.73 4.87 4.74
N ALA A 10 -12.65 3.59 4.36
CA ALA A 10 -11.97 2.53 5.11
C ALA A 10 -12.52 2.32 6.54
N ASN A 11 -13.80 2.61 6.78
CA ASN A 11 -14.45 2.33 8.05
C ASN A 11 -15.14 0.95 8.04
N VAL A 12 -15.44 0.43 9.22
CA VAL A 12 -16.20 -0.82 9.38
C VAL A 12 -17.66 -0.67 8.94
N GLY A 13 -18.39 -1.79 8.85
CA GLY A 13 -19.85 -1.78 8.65
C GLY A 13 -20.31 -1.89 7.20
N ALA A 14 -19.39 -1.86 6.22
CA ALA A 14 -19.73 -1.97 4.80
C ALA A 14 -20.37 -3.33 4.48
N ALA A 15 -19.84 -4.43 5.04
CA ALA A 15 -20.34 -5.78 4.80
C ALA A 15 -21.77 -5.95 5.31
N GLU A 16 -22.02 -5.57 6.57
CA GLU A 16 -23.33 -5.68 7.23
C GLU A 16 -24.36 -4.77 6.57
N ALA A 17 -23.94 -3.59 6.09
CA ALA A 17 -24.82 -2.70 5.34
C ALA A 17 -25.20 -3.29 3.98
N LEU A 18 -24.25 -3.90 3.25
CA LEU A 18 -24.54 -4.60 2.00
C LEU A 18 -25.41 -5.83 2.21
N ASP A 19 -25.25 -6.55 3.33
CA ASP A 19 -26.13 -7.68 3.68
C ASP A 19 -27.58 -7.23 3.82
N ARG A 20 -27.84 -6.09 4.47
CA ARG A 20 -29.20 -5.53 4.58
C ARG A 20 -29.75 -5.12 3.22
N VAL A 21 -28.93 -4.55 2.35
CA VAL A 21 -29.34 -4.20 0.97
C VAL A 21 -29.74 -5.45 0.20
N LEU A 22 -28.92 -6.51 0.26
CA LEU A 22 -29.15 -7.76 -0.45
C LEU A 22 -30.31 -8.58 0.14
N ALA A 23 -30.61 -8.42 1.43
CA ALA A 23 -31.81 -9.01 2.02
C ALA A 23 -33.09 -8.31 1.52
N ALA A 24 -33.02 -7.01 1.24
CA ALA A 24 -34.15 -6.24 0.72
C ALA A 24 -34.33 -6.39 -0.79
N ASP A 25 -33.23 -6.49 -1.54
CA ASP A 25 -33.21 -6.72 -2.99
C ASP A 25 -32.11 -7.75 -3.35
N PRO A 26 -32.45 -9.06 -3.34
CA PRO A 26 -31.51 -10.14 -3.64
C PRO A 26 -30.92 -10.11 -5.05
N ASP A 27 -31.58 -9.41 -5.98
CA ASP A 27 -31.23 -9.33 -7.39
C ASP A 27 -30.49 -8.03 -7.74
N PHE A 28 -30.12 -7.23 -6.75
CA PHE A 28 -29.39 -5.98 -6.98
C PHE A 28 -27.91 -6.23 -7.37
N ALA A 29 -27.64 -6.27 -8.67
CA ALA A 29 -26.32 -6.59 -9.23
C ALA A 29 -25.16 -5.73 -8.67
N LEU A 30 -25.37 -4.41 -8.49
CA LEU A 30 -24.32 -3.52 -7.97
C LEU A 30 -23.99 -3.80 -6.50
N ALA A 31 -24.97 -4.20 -5.69
CA ALA A 31 -24.73 -4.57 -4.30
C ALA A 31 -23.88 -5.85 -4.20
N HIS A 32 -24.12 -6.83 -5.07
CA HIS A 32 -23.27 -8.02 -5.19
C HIS A 32 -21.84 -7.66 -5.62
N ALA A 33 -21.66 -6.74 -6.57
CA ALA A 33 -20.33 -6.27 -6.99
C ALA A 33 -19.59 -5.55 -5.84
N ALA A 34 -20.27 -4.65 -5.12
CA ALA A 34 -19.69 -3.99 -3.95
C ALA A 34 -19.34 -4.99 -2.84
N ARG A 35 -20.19 -6.01 -2.62
CA ARG A 35 -19.92 -7.08 -1.66
C ARG A 35 -18.71 -7.92 -2.06
N ALA A 36 -18.57 -8.23 -3.34
CA ALA A 36 -17.38 -8.92 -3.86
C ALA A 36 -16.11 -8.12 -3.55
N ARG A 37 -16.14 -6.80 -3.71
CA ARG A 37 -15.01 -5.92 -3.38
C ARG A 37 -14.68 -5.91 -1.88
N VAL A 38 -15.70 -5.80 -1.01
CA VAL A 38 -15.51 -5.87 0.46
C VAL A 38 -14.87 -7.20 0.87
N LEU A 39 -15.38 -8.32 0.34
CA LEU A 39 -14.85 -9.66 0.62
C LEU A 39 -13.42 -9.82 0.11
N GLN A 40 -13.09 -9.28 -1.07
CA GLN A 40 -11.73 -9.27 -1.60
C GLN A 40 -10.77 -8.53 -0.66
N MET A 41 -11.15 -7.33 -0.21
CA MET A 41 -10.34 -6.52 0.71
C MET A 41 -10.20 -7.17 2.10
N GLY A 42 -11.23 -7.90 2.54
CA GLY A 42 -11.23 -8.66 3.78
C GLY A 42 -10.50 -10.01 3.72
N GLY A 43 -9.88 -10.37 2.58
CA GLY A 43 -9.13 -11.62 2.45
C GLY A 43 -10.00 -12.88 2.32
N ALA A 44 -11.23 -12.75 1.82
CA ALA A 44 -12.17 -13.84 1.56
C ALA A 44 -12.33 -14.09 0.04
N PRO A 45 -11.29 -14.59 -0.66
CA PRO A 45 -11.27 -14.61 -2.13
C PRO A 45 -12.28 -15.59 -2.75
N ALA A 46 -12.68 -16.65 -2.04
CA ALA A 46 -13.66 -17.61 -2.58
C ALA A 46 -15.07 -17.00 -2.58
N GLU A 47 -15.44 -16.36 -1.48
CA GLU A 47 -16.69 -15.64 -1.27
C GLU A 47 -16.76 -14.43 -2.21
N ALA A 48 -15.65 -13.70 -2.35
CA ALA A 48 -15.54 -12.60 -3.31
C ALA A 48 -15.83 -13.05 -4.74
N ARG A 49 -15.27 -14.19 -5.18
CA ARG A 49 -15.55 -14.76 -6.50
C ARG A 49 -17.02 -15.18 -6.65
N SER A 50 -17.62 -15.75 -5.61
CA SER A 50 -19.04 -16.14 -5.63
C SER A 50 -19.96 -14.91 -5.78
N ALA A 51 -19.74 -13.86 -4.97
CA ALA A 51 -20.48 -12.61 -5.06
C ALA A 51 -20.30 -11.94 -6.44
N SER A 52 -19.08 -11.95 -6.97
CA SER A 52 -18.80 -11.41 -8.31
C SER A 52 -19.51 -12.20 -9.42
N ALA A 53 -19.55 -13.52 -9.33
CA ALA A 53 -20.27 -14.35 -10.30
C ALA A 53 -21.77 -14.05 -10.29
N ARG A 54 -22.36 -13.87 -9.10
CA ARG A 54 -23.77 -13.48 -8.96
C ARG A 54 -24.03 -12.08 -9.53
N ALA A 55 -23.14 -11.12 -9.27
CA ALA A 55 -23.22 -9.78 -9.87
C ALA A 55 -23.25 -9.86 -11.41
N SER A 56 -22.33 -10.62 -12.00
CA SER A 56 -22.22 -10.79 -13.46
C SER A 56 -23.43 -11.48 -14.08
N GLU A 57 -24.04 -12.44 -13.39
CA GLU A 57 -25.29 -13.08 -13.82
C GLU A 57 -26.44 -12.07 -13.90
N LEU A 58 -26.65 -11.33 -12.81
CA LEU A 58 -27.73 -10.33 -12.70
C LEU A 58 -27.54 -9.16 -13.67
N ALA A 59 -26.29 -8.78 -13.95
CA ALA A 59 -25.98 -7.67 -14.82
C ALA A 59 -26.32 -7.92 -16.31
N ARG A 60 -26.57 -9.16 -16.76
CA ARG A 60 -26.82 -9.48 -18.18
C ARG A 60 -27.97 -8.67 -18.80
N HIS A 61 -28.96 -8.31 -18.00
CA HIS A 61 -30.13 -7.52 -18.43
C HIS A 61 -30.15 -6.11 -17.85
N ALA A 62 -29.09 -5.71 -17.14
CA ALA A 62 -28.97 -4.39 -16.52
C ALA A 62 -28.60 -3.31 -17.54
N SER A 63 -28.63 -2.04 -17.14
CA SER A 63 -28.24 -0.91 -18.00
C SER A 63 -26.77 -0.99 -18.44
N PRO A 64 -26.35 -0.27 -19.51
CA PRO A 64 -24.95 -0.21 -19.91
C PRO A 64 -24.01 0.21 -18.77
N ARG A 65 -24.43 1.16 -17.93
CA ARG A 65 -23.69 1.59 -16.74
C ARG A 65 -23.46 0.44 -15.77
N GLU A 66 -24.51 -0.28 -15.43
CA GLU A 66 -24.42 -1.38 -14.45
C GLU A 66 -23.57 -2.53 -14.98
N ARG A 67 -23.68 -2.85 -16.26
CA ARG A 67 -22.84 -3.87 -16.92
C ARG A 67 -21.37 -3.50 -16.88
N GLY A 68 -21.01 -2.27 -17.28
CA GLY A 68 -19.62 -1.81 -17.27
C GLY A 68 -19.02 -1.79 -15.86
N HIS A 69 -19.81 -1.37 -14.87
CA HIS A 69 -19.41 -1.39 -13.47
C HIS A 69 -19.11 -2.82 -12.98
N VAL A 70 -20.04 -3.74 -13.19
CA VAL A 70 -19.90 -5.14 -12.76
C VAL A 70 -18.76 -5.83 -13.49
N GLU A 71 -18.58 -5.56 -14.79
CA GLU A 71 -17.44 -6.07 -15.56
C GLU A 71 -16.11 -5.59 -14.99
N ALA A 72 -15.95 -4.29 -14.72
CA ALA A 72 -14.71 -3.74 -14.16
C ALA A 72 -14.36 -4.37 -12.80
N VAL A 73 -15.35 -4.50 -11.89
CA VAL A 73 -15.16 -5.17 -10.60
C VAL A 73 -14.81 -6.64 -10.80
N SER A 74 -15.54 -7.36 -11.64
CA SER A 74 -15.30 -8.80 -11.88
C SER A 74 -13.93 -9.08 -12.47
N LEU A 75 -13.45 -8.24 -13.39
CA LEU A 75 -12.11 -8.36 -13.95
C LEU A 75 -11.03 -8.08 -12.90
N ALA A 76 -11.25 -7.11 -12.00
CA ALA A 76 -10.33 -6.77 -10.92
C ALA A 76 -10.19 -7.87 -9.85
N LEU A 77 -11.13 -8.82 -9.79
CA LEU A 77 -11.05 -10.04 -8.96
C LEU A 77 -10.42 -11.23 -9.71
N GLY A 78 -10.25 -11.10 -11.02
CA GLY A 78 -9.65 -12.11 -11.90
C GLY A 78 -8.13 -11.94 -12.04
N PRO A 79 -7.49 -12.83 -12.83
CA PRO A 79 -6.04 -12.80 -13.05
C PRO A 79 -5.58 -11.77 -14.08
N ASP A 80 -6.48 -11.26 -14.93
CA ASP A 80 -6.14 -10.35 -16.04
C ASP A 80 -6.25 -8.87 -15.60
N LEU A 81 -5.26 -8.43 -14.80
CA LEU A 81 -5.20 -7.07 -14.28
C LEU A 81 -5.07 -5.99 -15.37
N PRO A 82 -4.31 -6.19 -16.47
CA PRO A 82 -4.27 -5.22 -17.57
C PRO A 82 -5.64 -4.98 -18.19
N ARG A 83 -6.42 -6.04 -18.43
CA ARG A 83 -7.78 -5.90 -18.94
C ARG A 83 -8.71 -5.24 -17.93
N ALA A 84 -8.57 -5.55 -16.64
CA ALA A 84 -9.33 -4.89 -15.58
C ALA A 84 -9.08 -3.37 -15.56
N LEU A 85 -7.81 -2.96 -15.71
CA LEU A 85 -7.41 -1.55 -15.76
C LEU A 85 -8.05 -0.85 -16.96
N GLU A 86 -8.01 -1.46 -18.13
CA GLU A 86 -8.62 -0.91 -19.35
C GLU A 86 -10.15 -0.78 -19.22
N ALA A 87 -10.82 -1.82 -18.75
CA ALA A 87 -12.27 -1.82 -18.55
C ALA A 87 -12.73 -0.73 -17.56
N ALA A 88 -12.01 -0.59 -16.44
CA ALA A 88 -12.30 0.47 -15.46
C ALA A 88 -12.13 1.87 -16.07
N ARG A 89 -11.07 2.09 -16.86
CA ARG A 89 -10.84 3.39 -17.53
C ARG A 89 -11.92 3.70 -18.56
N GLU A 90 -12.31 2.72 -19.38
CA GLU A 90 -13.36 2.91 -20.38
C GLU A 90 -14.71 3.23 -19.73
N HIS A 91 -15.06 2.53 -18.64
CA HIS A 91 -16.25 2.83 -17.86
C HIS A 91 -16.24 4.26 -17.32
N LEU A 92 -15.12 4.72 -16.77
CA LEU A 92 -15.00 6.06 -16.18
C LEU A 92 -15.04 7.19 -17.21
N ARG A 93 -14.69 6.94 -18.48
CA ARG A 93 -14.90 7.94 -19.55
C ARG A 93 -16.38 8.24 -19.78
N GLN A 94 -17.23 7.22 -19.65
CA GLN A 94 -18.68 7.34 -19.86
C GLN A 94 -19.42 7.71 -18.57
N PHE A 95 -18.94 7.22 -17.42
CA PHE A 95 -19.55 7.37 -16.11
C PHE A 95 -18.52 7.90 -15.08
N PRO A 96 -18.08 9.17 -15.21
CA PRO A 96 -16.93 9.70 -14.47
C PRO A 96 -17.12 9.72 -12.94
N ARG A 97 -18.38 9.72 -12.46
CA ARG A 97 -18.71 9.75 -11.02
C ARG A 97 -18.86 8.36 -10.38
N ASP A 98 -18.50 7.28 -11.07
CA ASP A 98 -18.52 5.95 -10.47
C ASP A 98 -17.34 5.74 -9.51
N ALA A 99 -17.53 6.16 -8.26
CA ALA A 99 -16.50 6.13 -7.24
C ALA A 99 -16.00 4.71 -6.92
N LEU A 100 -16.86 3.69 -6.99
CA LEU A 100 -16.42 2.33 -6.70
C LEU A 100 -15.50 1.80 -7.81
N VAL A 101 -15.81 2.06 -9.08
CA VAL A 101 -14.92 1.68 -10.19
C VAL A 101 -13.62 2.49 -10.15
N LEU A 102 -13.68 3.79 -9.88
CA LEU A 102 -12.46 4.59 -9.70
C LEU A 102 -11.63 4.09 -8.51
N SER A 103 -12.25 3.60 -7.43
CA SER A 103 -11.52 3.04 -6.29
C SER A 103 -10.64 1.84 -6.64
N LEU A 104 -10.95 1.11 -7.72
CA LEU A 104 -10.11 0.01 -8.23
C LEU A 104 -8.78 0.52 -8.79
N LEU A 105 -8.73 1.79 -9.19
CA LEU A 105 -7.56 2.45 -9.77
C LEU A 105 -6.73 3.23 -8.75
N THR A 106 -7.31 3.55 -7.58
CA THR A 106 -6.68 4.48 -6.62
C THR A 106 -6.01 3.76 -5.46
N GLY A 107 -4.89 4.32 -5.00
CA GLY A 107 -4.13 3.78 -3.87
C GLY A 107 -3.08 2.74 -4.28
N VAL A 108 -2.25 2.34 -3.33
CA VAL A 108 -1.02 1.57 -3.60
C VAL A 108 -1.25 0.08 -3.81
N TYR A 109 -2.41 -0.44 -3.38
CA TYR A 109 -2.81 -1.84 -3.57
C TYR A 109 -3.89 -2.00 -4.65
N SER A 110 -3.93 -1.06 -5.59
CA SER A 110 -4.92 -0.96 -6.66
C SER A 110 -4.42 -1.58 -7.97
N LEU A 111 -5.26 -1.57 -9.00
CA LEU A 111 -4.86 -1.99 -10.35
C LEU A 111 -3.72 -1.15 -10.91
N THR A 112 -3.65 0.14 -10.59
CA THR A 112 -2.51 1.00 -10.98
C THR A 112 -1.31 0.76 -10.08
N GLY A 113 -1.53 0.60 -8.76
CA GLY A 113 -0.49 0.37 -7.78
C GLY A 113 0.33 -0.89 -8.06
N PHE A 114 -0.31 -2.01 -8.40
CA PHE A 114 0.36 -3.28 -8.70
C PHE A 114 0.57 -3.55 -10.19
N SER A 115 0.44 -2.55 -11.05
CA SER A 115 0.56 -2.74 -12.50
C SER A 115 1.97 -3.07 -12.99
N GLY A 116 3.00 -2.93 -12.14
CA GLY A 116 4.40 -3.10 -12.56
C GLY A 116 4.92 -2.00 -13.47
N ARG A 117 4.17 -0.89 -13.61
CA ARG A 117 4.52 0.20 -14.51
C ARG A 117 5.44 1.22 -13.84
N PRO A 118 6.49 1.71 -14.53
CA PRO A 118 7.32 2.78 -14.01
C PRO A 118 6.58 4.14 -13.95
N ASP A 119 5.64 4.38 -14.86
CA ASP A 119 4.86 5.63 -14.98
C ASP A 119 3.52 5.59 -14.22
N ARG A 120 3.35 4.68 -13.26
CA ARG A 120 2.02 4.45 -12.64
C ARG A 120 1.51 5.66 -11.86
N ASN A 121 2.40 6.47 -11.29
CA ASN A 121 2.02 7.63 -10.48
C ASN A 121 1.52 8.76 -11.39
N GLU A 122 2.22 8.99 -12.50
CA GLU A 122 1.82 9.91 -13.57
C GLU A 122 0.50 9.48 -14.20
N LEU A 123 0.35 8.17 -14.48
CA LEU A 123 -0.89 7.61 -15.01
C LEU A 123 -2.07 7.86 -14.07
N LEU A 124 -1.93 7.56 -12.77
CA LEU A 124 -3.00 7.76 -11.80
C LEU A 124 -3.32 9.25 -11.63
N LEU A 125 -2.31 10.11 -11.52
CA LEU A 125 -2.52 11.55 -11.40
C LEU A 125 -3.25 12.10 -12.63
N GLY A 126 -2.86 11.72 -13.84
CA GLY A 126 -3.54 12.14 -15.07
C GLY A 126 -5.01 11.72 -15.12
N ILE A 127 -5.32 10.47 -14.73
CA ILE A 127 -6.71 10.00 -14.63
C ILE A 127 -7.52 10.85 -13.64
N LEU A 128 -6.94 11.18 -12.49
CA LEU A 128 -7.63 11.99 -11.48
C LEU A 128 -7.77 13.45 -11.93
N GLU A 129 -6.79 14.02 -12.63
CA GLU A 129 -6.91 15.38 -13.17
C GLU A 129 -8.04 15.48 -14.20
N GLU A 130 -8.22 14.48 -15.07
CA GLU A 130 -9.34 14.40 -16.01
C GLU A 130 -10.70 14.31 -15.30
N LEU A 131 -10.78 13.57 -14.20
CA LEU A 131 -12.03 13.35 -13.46
C LEU A 131 -12.36 14.45 -12.45
N ALA A 132 -11.39 15.30 -12.07
CA ALA A 132 -11.57 16.32 -11.04
C ALA A 132 -12.76 17.27 -11.27
N PRO A 133 -13.03 17.77 -12.49
CA PRO A 133 -14.21 18.61 -12.74
C PRO A 133 -15.53 17.90 -12.47
N ALA A 134 -15.59 16.58 -12.68
CA ALA A 134 -16.81 15.80 -12.43
C ALA A 134 -17.07 15.64 -10.93
N TYR A 135 -16.05 15.49 -10.10
CA TYR A 135 -16.21 15.29 -8.65
C TYR A 135 -16.33 16.59 -7.85
N GLY A 136 -15.67 17.67 -8.29
CA GLY A 136 -15.63 18.91 -7.54
C GLY A 136 -15.06 18.71 -6.13
N ASP A 137 -15.87 18.97 -5.12
CA ASP A 137 -15.44 18.99 -3.71
C ASP A 137 -15.80 17.72 -2.95
N ASP A 138 -16.07 16.61 -3.65
CA ASP A 138 -16.35 15.34 -3.02
C ASP A 138 -15.21 14.91 -2.06
N TRP A 139 -15.56 14.60 -0.81
CA TRP A 139 -14.58 14.31 0.23
C TRP A 139 -13.73 13.10 -0.12
N TRP A 140 -14.30 12.08 -0.78
CA TRP A 140 -13.58 10.88 -1.14
C TRP A 140 -12.62 11.19 -2.29
N PHE A 141 -13.10 11.84 -3.34
CA PHE A 141 -12.25 12.19 -4.47
C PHE A 141 -11.06 13.08 -4.07
N LEU A 142 -11.30 14.09 -3.21
CA LEU A 142 -10.24 14.96 -2.69
C LEU A 142 -9.12 14.17 -2.01
N ASN A 143 -9.42 13.08 -1.29
CA ASN A 143 -8.39 12.28 -0.64
C ASN A 143 -7.56 11.45 -1.63
N VAL A 144 -8.20 10.78 -2.60
CA VAL A 144 -7.46 9.97 -3.57
C VAL A 144 -6.61 10.83 -4.50
N HIS A 145 -7.08 12.05 -4.82
CA HIS A 145 -6.32 13.06 -5.54
C HIS A 145 -5.15 13.58 -4.71
N ALA A 146 -5.37 13.89 -3.42
CA ALA A 146 -4.29 14.30 -2.52
C ALA A 146 -3.17 13.26 -2.43
N PHE A 147 -3.54 11.99 -2.30
CA PHE A 147 -2.61 10.88 -2.24
C PHE A 147 -1.79 10.76 -3.53
N ALA A 148 -2.45 10.85 -4.69
CA ALA A 148 -1.77 10.81 -5.99
C ALA A 148 -0.81 12.00 -6.20
N CYS A 149 -1.19 13.22 -5.82
CA CYS A 149 -0.29 14.37 -5.85
C CYS A 149 0.96 14.14 -4.99
N THR A 150 0.76 13.62 -3.77
CA THR A 150 1.86 13.33 -2.83
C THR A 150 2.82 12.28 -3.41
N GLU A 151 2.29 11.17 -3.93
CA GLU A 151 3.11 10.11 -4.54
C GLU A 151 3.81 10.57 -5.83
N ALA A 152 3.24 11.54 -6.56
CA ALA A 152 3.84 12.18 -7.72
C ALA A 152 4.85 13.29 -7.36
N GLY A 153 5.15 13.50 -6.07
CA GLY A 153 6.18 14.45 -5.63
C GLY A 153 5.68 15.87 -5.36
N ASP A 154 4.36 16.09 -5.25
CA ASP A 154 3.76 17.36 -4.83
C ASP A 154 2.97 17.22 -3.51
N PRO A 155 3.68 17.01 -2.38
CA PRO A 155 3.04 16.90 -1.06
C PRO A 155 2.34 18.20 -0.64
N ALA A 156 2.77 19.37 -1.15
CA ALA A 156 2.13 20.64 -0.83
C ALA A 156 0.71 20.74 -1.42
N ARG A 157 0.51 20.30 -2.68
CA ARG A 157 -0.84 20.14 -3.27
C ARG A 157 -1.60 19.03 -2.57
N GLY A 158 -0.94 17.91 -2.25
CA GLY A 158 -1.50 16.82 -1.45
C GLY A 158 -2.12 17.32 -0.14
N ARG A 159 -1.36 18.08 0.65
CA ARG A 159 -1.77 18.69 1.91
C ARG A 159 -3.06 19.49 1.79
N ARG A 160 -3.11 20.43 0.83
CA ARG A 160 -4.30 21.30 0.64
C ARG A 160 -5.56 20.48 0.35
N LEU A 161 -5.44 19.46 -0.49
CA LEU A 161 -6.55 18.59 -0.88
C LEU A 161 -7.00 17.68 0.27
N VAL A 162 -6.07 17.04 0.98
CA VAL A 162 -6.41 16.09 2.05
C VAL A 162 -6.97 16.79 3.29
N GLU A 163 -6.43 17.95 3.66
CA GLU A 163 -6.98 18.73 4.78
C GLU A 163 -8.41 19.19 4.47
N ARG A 164 -8.72 19.46 3.20
CA ARG A 164 -10.08 19.75 2.76
C ARG A 164 -10.98 18.52 2.83
N SER A 165 -10.50 17.37 2.40
CA SER A 165 -11.22 16.09 2.57
C SER A 165 -11.57 15.84 4.04
N LEU A 166 -10.62 16.01 4.95
CA LEU A 166 -10.83 15.82 6.40
C LEU A 166 -11.80 16.85 6.99
N ARG A 167 -11.83 18.10 6.50
CA ARG A 167 -12.86 19.08 6.93
C ARG A 167 -14.26 18.65 6.52
N LEU A 168 -14.43 18.01 5.37
CA LEU A 168 -15.73 17.54 4.87
C LEU A 168 -16.15 16.20 5.50
N HIS A 169 -15.19 15.32 5.74
CA HIS A 169 -15.41 14.01 6.36
C HIS A 169 -14.29 13.68 7.36
N PRO A 170 -14.39 14.15 8.62
CA PRO A 170 -13.30 14.03 9.62
C PRO A 170 -12.89 12.59 9.96
N ARG A 171 -13.78 11.62 9.76
CA ARG A 171 -13.53 10.19 10.00
C ARG A 171 -13.21 9.43 8.70
N ASN A 172 -12.73 10.12 7.67
CA ASN A 172 -12.16 9.49 6.49
C ASN A 172 -10.78 8.91 6.81
N ALA A 173 -10.68 7.59 7.03
CA ALA A 173 -9.41 6.95 7.36
C ALA A 173 -8.41 7.01 6.19
N HIS A 174 -8.88 6.96 4.94
CA HIS A 174 -8.02 7.15 3.77
C HIS A 174 -7.43 8.56 3.70
N ALA A 175 -8.17 9.60 4.12
CA ALA A 175 -7.61 10.95 4.20
C ALA A 175 -6.65 11.11 5.38
N ALA A 176 -6.92 10.51 6.55
CA ALA A 176 -5.95 10.51 7.65
C ALA A 176 -4.64 9.84 7.22
N HIS A 177 -4.74 8.71 6.50
CA HIS A 177 -3.61 8.03 5.91
C HIS A 177 -2.88 8.89 4.86
N ALA A 178 -3.59 9.53 3.93
CA ALA A 178 -2.97 10.41 2.95
C ALA A 178 -2.26 11.62 3.60
N LEU A 179 -2.79 12.15 4.70
CA LEU A 179 -2.13 13.22 5.45
C LEU A 179 -0.88 12.71 6.20
N ALA A 180 -0.90 11.47 6.71
CA ALA A 180 0.32 10.84 7.23
C ALA A 180 1.41 10.75 6.13
N HIS A 181 1.04 10.38 4.91
CA HIS A 181 1.99 10.41 3.78
C HIS A 181 2.58 11.79 3.50
N VAL A 182 1.76 12.84 3.55
CA VAL A 182 2.24 14.23 3.42
C VAL A 182 3.29 14.55 4.48
N PHE A 183 3.00 14.26 5.76
CA PHE A 183 3.97 14.48 6.85
C PHE A 183 5.27 13.68 6.64
N TYR A 184 5.17 12.44 6.15
CA TYR A 184 6.35 11.62 5.84
C TYR A 184 7.23 12.23 4.75
N GLU A 185 6.62 12.64 3.63
CA GLU A 185 7.36 13.22 2.50
C GLU A 185 7.92 14.62 2.81
N GLU A 186 7.26 15.39 3.67
CA GLU A 186 7.78 16.68 4.18
C GLU A 186 8.87 16.49 5.26
N GLY A 187 9.06 15.26 5.75
CA GLY A 187 9.99 14.97 6.85
C GLY A 187 9.54 15.47 8.23
N ASP A 188 8.28 15.90 8.37
CA ASP A 188 7.72 16.40 9.62
C ASP A 188 7.20 15.25 10.50
N SER A 189 8.15 14.58 11.15
CA SER A 189 7.84 13.48 12.08
C SER A 189 7.10 13.94 13.34
N ALA A 190 7.33 15.17 13.80
CA ALA A 190 6.67 15.69 15.00
C ALA A 190 5.18 15.96 14.72
N GLY A 191 4.87 16.66 13.62
CA GLY A 191 3.50 16.92 13.19
C GLY A 191 2.75 15.64 12.81
N GLY A 192 3.42 14.73 12.10
CA GLY A 192 2.86 13.41 11.76
C GLY A 192 2.48 12.60 13.00
N ALA A 193 3.38 12.50 13.98
CA ALA A 193 3.11 11.81 15.25
C ALA A 193 1.95 12.45 16.02
N HIS A 194 1.92 13.79 16.12
CA HIS A 194 0.85 14.52 16.80
C HIS A 194 -0.51 14.26 16.14
N PHE A 195 -0.58 14.40 14.81
CA PHE A 195 -1.81 14.19 14.06
C PHE A 195 -2.35 12.77 14.21
N VAL A 196 -1.52 11.75 13.93
CA VAL A 196 -1.98 10.36 13.96
C VAL A 196 -2.35 9.93 15.38
N ALA A 197 -1.56 10.30 16.39
CA ALA A 197 -1.88 10.00 17.78
C ALA A 197 -3.19 10.66 18.26
N GLY A 198 -3.55 11.83 17.72
CA GLY A 198 -4.82 12.49 18.02
C GLY A 198 -6.03 11.89 17.27
N TRP A 199 -5.82 11.37 16.06
CA TRP A 199 -6.90 10.86 15.21
C TRP A 199 -7.25 9.38 15.45
N LEU A 200 -6.23 8.56 15.74
CA LEU A 200 -6.31 7.10 15.83
C LEU A 200 -7.17 6.54 16.98
N PRO A 201 -7.23 7.13 18.20
CA PRO A 201 -7.91 6.51 19.35
C PRO A 201 -9.37 6.11 19.11
N ASP A 202 -10.11 6.90 18.32
CA ASP A 202 -11.52 6.63 18.02
C ASP A 202 -11.72 5.69 16.82
N TYR A 203 -10.63 5.26 16.16
CA TYR A 203 -10.69 4.43 14.95
C TYR A 203 -10.58 2.95 15.33
N GLU A 204 -11.57 2.17 14.91
CA GLU A 204 -11.71 0.78 15.36
C GLU A 204 -10.49 -0.07 15.00
N ARG A 205 -10.04 -0.90 15.95
CA ARG A 205 -8.87 -1.76 15.76
C ARG A 205 -9.03 -2.75 14.60
N ALA A 206 -10.25 -3.19 14.34
CA ALA A 206 -10.60 -4.08 13.23
C ALA A 206 -10.73 -3.35 11.88
N ALA A 207 -10.69 -2.02 11.86
CA ALA A 207 -10.82 -1.26 10.62
C ALA A 207 -9.55 -1.37 9.77
N GLN A 208 -9.73 -1.27 8.45
CA GLN A 208 -8.73 -1.63 7.45
C GLN A 208 -7.35 -0.98 7.67
N LEU A 209 -7.31 0.30 8.07
CA LEU A 209 -6.09 1.09 8.15
C LEU A 209 -5.53 1.21 9.57
N HIS A 210 -6.07 0.52 10.58
CA HIS A 210 -5.69 0.76 11.96
C HIS A 210 -4.22 0.38 12.21
N CYS A 211 -3.82 -0.82 11.81
CA CYS A 211 -2.42 -1.27 11.85
C CYS A 211 -1.52 -0.33 11.04
N HIS A 212 -1.95 0.08 9.85
CA HIS A 212 -1.12 0.88 8.97
C HIS A 212 -0.93 2.32 9.44
N LEU A 213 -1.95 2.94 10.03
CA LEU A 213 -1.83 4.23 10.71
C LEU A 213 -0.96 4.11 11.96
N SER A 214 -1.05 3.00 12.70
CA SER A 214 -0.14 2.70 13.82
C SER A 214 1.30 2.56 13.33
N TRP A 215 1.52 1.95 12.17
CA TRP A 215 2.83 1.87 11.51
C TRP A 215 3.38 3.25 11.15
N HIS A 216 2.58 4.13 10.55
CA HIS A 216 2.99 5.53 10.31
C HIS A 216 3.34 6.24 11.61
N LEU A 217 2.51 6.11 12.65
CA LEU A 217 2.80 6.67 13.97
C LEU A 217 4.15 6.15 14.48
N ALA A 218 4.39 4.84 14.47
CA ALA A 218 5.64 4.25 14.91
C ALA A 218 6.86 4.73 14.10
N LEU A 219 6.71 4.95 12.78
CA LEU A 219 7.76 5.56 11.96
C LEU A 219 8.05 7.00 12.36
N PHE A 220 7.03 7.80 12.64
CA PHE A 220 7.22 9.16 13.14
C PHE A 220 7.89 9.18 14.52
N GLU A 221 7.52 8.24 15.40
CA GLU A 221 8.19 8.05 16.69
C GLU A 221 9.67 7.71 16.51
N LEU A 222 10.01 6.80 15.59
CA LEU A 222 11.40 6.50 15.25
C LEU A 222 12.12 7.74 14.70
N GLY A 223 11.49 8.47 13.77
CA GLY A 223 12.06 9.64 13.10
C GLY A 223 12.41 10.79 14.04
N ARG A 224 11.69 10.91 15.17
CA ARG A 224 11.97 11.88 16.23
C ARG A 224 12.84 11.31 17.37
N GLY A 225 13.41 10.11 17.20
CA GLY A 225 14.31 9.47 18.17
C GLY A 225 13.62 8.78 19.36
N ALA A 226 12.30 8.59 19.33
CA ALA A 226 11.53 7.96 20.41
C ALA A 226 11.35 6.45 20.19
N ALA A 227 12.47 5.72 20.16
CA ALA A 227 12.49 4.29 19.83
C ALA A 227 11.63 3.42 20.77
N GLU A 228 11.64 3.70 22.08
CA GLU A 228 10.83 2.94 23.05
C GLU A 228 9.34 3.07 22.76
N ARG A 229 8.87 4.27 22.41
CA ARG A 229 7.46 4.50 22.05
C ARG A 229 7.11 3.82 20.73
N ALA A 230 8.01 3.86 19.75
CA ALA A 230 7.82 3.16 18.49
C ALA A 230 7.65 1.64 18.68
N LEU A 231 8.51 1.03 19.50
CA LEU A 231 8.44 -0.40 19.83
C LEU A 231 7.15 -0.75 20.58
N ALA A 232 6.71 0.11 21.51
CA ALA A 232 5.44 -0.10 22.22
C ALA A 232 4.24 -0.10 21.25
N ILE A 233 4.24 0.77 20.23
CA ILE A 233 3.19 0.77 19.19
C ILE A 233 3.28 -0.49 18.34
N TYR A 234 4.50 -0.95 18.02
CA TYR A 234 4.69 -2.19 17.28
C TYR A 234 4.09 -3.40 18.01
N ASP A 235 4.40 -3.53 19.30
CA ASP A 235 3.91 -4.63 20.13
C ASP A 235 2.40 -4.58 20.35
N ASP A 236 1.81 -3.37 20.42
CA ASP A 236 0.37 -3.21 20.61
C ASP A 236 -0.44 -3.42 19.34
N SER A 237 0.00 -2.88 18.19
CA SER A 237 -0.90 -2.69 17.03
C SER A 237 -0.36 -3.15 15.68
N ILE A 238 0.93 -3.51 15.56
CA ILE A 238 1.55 -3.81 14.25
C ILE A 238 1.89 -5.29 14.11
N ARG A 239 2.49 -5.91 15.13
CA ARG A 239 3.03 -7.27 15.03
C ARG A 239 1.96 -8.30 14.61
N PRO A 240 2.36 -9.42 13.98
CA PRO A 240 1.39 -10.36 13.39
C PRO A 240 0.33 -10.90 14.35
N SER A 241 0.66 -11.16 15.61
CA SER A 241 -0.27 -11.70 16.62
C SER A 241 -1.37 -10.74 17.08
N VAL A 242 -1.23 -9.44 16.85
CA VAL A 242 -2.19 -8.42 17.29
C VAL A 242 -2.84 -7.65 16.14
N SER A 243 -2.29 -7.77 14.93
CA SER A 243 -2.80 -7.07 13.75
C SER A 243 -4.11 -7.68 13.25
N HIS A 244 -5.08 -6.81 12.99
CA HIS A 244 -6.35 -7.16 12.34
C HIS A 244 -6.35 -6.87 10.83
N SER A 245 -5.25 -6.38 10.27
CA SER A 245 -5.16 -6.08 8.85
C SER A 245 -5.15 -7.34 7.99
N ALA A 246 -5.47 -7.16 6.71
CA ALA A 246 -5.26 -8.21 5.71
C ALA A 246 -3.79 -8.62 5.68
N ALA A 247 -3.53 -9.89 5.33
CA ALA A 247 -2.22 -10.51 5.49
C ALA A 247 -1.06 -9.74 4.83
N LEU A 248 -1.32 -9.09 3.70
CA LEU A 248 -0.32 -8.25 3.03
C LEU A 248 0.09 -7.04 3.87
N GLY A 249 -0.87 -6.35 4.47
CA GLY A 249 -0.60 -5.21 5.35
C GLY A 249 0.17 -5.65 6.59
N THR A 250 -0.27 -6.73 7.23
CA THR A 250 0.39 -7.29 8.42
C THR A 250 1.85 -7.65 8.15
N LEU A 251 2.13 -8.33 7.03
CA LEU A 251 3.49 -8.68 6.64
C LEU A 251 4.34 -7.44 6.35
N ALA A 252 3.85 -6.55 5.47
CA ALA A 252 4.63 -5.41 5.02
C ALA A 252 4.93 -4.43 6.16
N ASP A 253 3.95 -4.11 6.99
CA ASP A 253 4.10 -3.18 8.12
C ASP A 253 5.04 -3.77 9.17
N SER A 254 4.87 -5.05 9.53
CA SER A 254 5.71 -5.70 10.54
C SER A 254 7.17 -5.84 10.09
N ALA A 255 7.39 -6.41 8.90
CA ALA A 255 8.72 -6.67 8.40
C ALA A 255 9.49 -5.36 8.18
N SER A 256 8.85 -4.37 7.54
CA SER A 256 9.52 -3.11 7.21
C SER A 256 9.79 -2.23 8.44
N PHE A 257 9.01 -2.35 9.51
CA PHE A 257 9.28 -1.67 10.79
C PHE A 257 10.49 -2.29 11.51
N LEU A 258 10.51 -3.61 11.69
CA LEU A 258 11.64 -4.30 12.31
C LEU A 258 12.93 -4.11 11.51
N TRP A 259 12.83 -4.09 10.18
CA TRP A 259 13.98 -3.82 9.32
C TRP A 259 14.56 -2.42 9.55
N ARG A 260 13.71 -1.39 9.66
CA ARG A 260 14.18 -0.03 10.00
C ARG A 260 14.82 0.03 11.38
N CYS A 261 14.27 -0.69 12.36
CA CYS A 261 14.92 -0.82 13.67
C CYS A 261 16.32 -1.42 13.54
N HIS A 262 16.49 -2.47 12.73
CA HIS A 262 17.79 -3.06 12.43
C HIS A 262 18.75 -2.06 11.75
N LEU A 263 18.30 -1.37 10.71
CA LEU A 263 19.12 -0.37 10.01
C LEU A 263 19.60 0.75 10.94
N TRP A 264 18.73 1.19 11.86
CA TRP A 264 19.00 2.31 12.77
C TRP A 264 19.60 1.86 14.12
N SER A 265 19.98 0.58 14.23
CA SER A 265 20.58 0.00 15.44
C SER A 265 19.69 0.15 16.70
N VAL A 266 18.38 0.20 16.52
CA VAL A 266 17.40 0.15 17.62
C VAL A 266 17.35 -1.29 18.14
N ARG A 267 17.59 -1.46 19.44
CA ARG A 267 17.50 -2.78 20.08
C ARG A 267 16.04 -3.21 20.15
N THR A 268 15.71 -4.34 19.54
CA THR A 268 14.39 -4.96 19.63
C THR A 268 14.48 -6.24 20.47
N THR A 269 13.42 -6.54 21.22
CA THR A 269 13.20 -7.86 21.82
C THR A 269 12.21 -8.69 21.00
N SER A 270 11.61 -8.09 19.98
CA SER A 270 10.60 -8.71 19.14
C SER A 270 11.26 -9.68 18.15
N PRO A 271 10.92 -10.97 18.19
CA PRO A 271 11.55 -11.99 17.36
C PRO A 271 11.14 -11.87 15.89
N TRP A 272 12.10 -11.96 14.98
CA TRP A 272 11.84 -12.09 13.55
C TRP A 272 11.08 -13.37 13.21
N GLU A 273 11.18 -14.39 14.06
CA GLU A 273 10.51 -15.68 13.95
C GLU A 273 8.99 -15.53 13.80
N GLU A 274 8.36 -14.61 14.53
CA GLU A 274 6.92 -14.40 14.40
C GLU A 274 6.54 -13.90 13.00
N VAL A 275 7.29 -12.92 12.49
CA VAL A 275 7.06 -12.32 11.17
C VAL A 275 7.38 -13.34 10.06
N ARG A 276 8.48 -14.09 10.20
CA ARG A 276 8.87 -15.17 9.30
C ARG A 276 7.79 -16.26 9.23
N ASP A 277 7.35 -16.76 10.38
CA ASP A 277 6.38 -17.85 10.43
C ASP A 277 5.01 -17.39 9.90
N PHE A 278 4.64 -16.13 10.16
CA PHE A 278 3.47 -15.51 9.54
C PHE A 278 3.61 -15.43 8.02
N ALA A 279 4.73 -14.94 7.50
CA ALA A 279 5.01 -14.81 6.08
C ALA A 279 4.86 -16.15 5.35
N HIS A 280 5.46 -17.21 5.88
CA HIS A 280 5.36 -18.58 5.35
C HIS A 280 3.92 -19.07 5.25
N ARG A 281 3.12 -18.88 6.30
CA ARG A 281 1.72 -19.32 6.31
C ARG A 281 0.85 -18.51 5.36
N ALA A 282 1.05 -17.19 5.32
CA ALA A 282 0.20 -16.29 4.56
C ALA A 282 0.51 -16.30 3.05
N PHE A 283 1.77 -16.52 2.68
CA PHE A 283 2.25 -16.44 1.29
C PHE A 283 3.07 -17.68 0.89
N PRO A 284 2.47 -18.89 0.91
CA PRO A 284 3.18 -20.14 0.59
C PRO A 284 3.62 -20.24 -0.88
N LYS A 285 3.12 -19.35 -1.74
CA LYS A 285 3.46 -19.24 -3.18
C LYS A 285 3.74 -17.76 -3.51
N PRO A 286 4.43 -17.47 -4.63
CA PRO A 286 4.59 -16.09 -5.09
C PRO A 286 3.27 -15.37 -5.26
N SER A 287 3.31 -14.07 -5.03
CA SER A 287 2.16 -13.19 -5.09
C SER A 287 2.53 -11.93 -5.88
N VAL A 288 2.01 -10.77 -5.46
CA VAL A 288 2.50 -9.47 -5.93
C VAL A 288 3.93 -9.24 -5.42
N ALA A 289 4.79 -8.61 -6.24
CA ALA A 289 6.20 -8.36 -5.91
C ALA A 289 6.40 -7.73 -4.52
N PHE A 290 5.55 -6.76 -4.17
CA PHE A 290 5.56 -6.12 -2.85
C PHE A 290 5.43 -7.12 -1.68
N ALA A 291 4.59 -8.16 -1.82
CA ALA A 291 4.45 -9.19 -0.80
C ALA A 291 5.72 -10.07 -0.73
N ASP A 292 6.23 -10.47 -1.88
CA ASP A 292 7.39 -11.36 -1.99
C ASP A 292 8.67 -10.74 -1.46
N GLU A 293 8.89 -9.45 -1.67
CA GLU A 293 10.06 -8.72 -1.14
C GLU A 293 10.02 -8.62 0.40
N HIS A 294 8.85 -8.33 0.98
CA HIS A 294 8.69 -8.30 2.44
C HIS A 294 8.74 -9.71 3.06
N LEU A 295 8.30 -10.73 2.33
CA LEU A 295 8.49 -12.11 2.72
C LEU A 295 9.98 -12.46 2.75
N VAL A 296 10.73 -12.17 1.70
CA VAL A 296 12.18 -12.44 1.65
C VAL A 296 12.93 -11.67 2.74
N MET A 297 12.53 -10.42 3.01
CA MET A 297 13.02 -9.63 4.14
C MET A 297 12.83 -10.36 5.48
N ALA A 298 11.61 -10.86 5.75
CA ALA A 298 11.30 -11.59 6.97
C ALA A 298 12.02 -12.96 7.06
N LEU A 299 12.14 -13.69 5.96
CA LEU A 299 12.87 -14.96 5.90
C LEU A 299 14.36 -14.77 6.18
N ALA A 300 14.99 -13.83 5.48
CA ALA A 300 16.42 -13.58 5.61
C ALA A 300 16.78 -13.06 7.00
N ALA A 301 16.00 -12.14 7.56
CA ALA A 301 16.23 -11.62 8.91
C ALA A 301 15.86 -12.62 10.02
N GLY A 302 14.93 -13.53 9.75
CA GLY A 302 14.59 -14.67 10.61
C GLY A 302 15.49 -15.91 10.42
N SER A 303 16.67 -15.74 9.81
CA SER A 303 17.68 -16.78 9.57
C SER A 303 17.23 -17.98 8.73
N ASP A 304 16.16 -17.82 7.93
CA ASP A 304 15.71 -18.82 6.94
C ASP A 304 16.26 -18.48 5.56
N HIS A 305 17.56 -18.71 5.40
CA HIS A 305 18.27 -18.40 4.15
C HIS A 305 17.85 -19.32 2.99
N ASP A 306 17.51 -20.57 3.28
CA ASP A 306 17.07 -21.54 2.26
C ASP A 306 15.68 -21.16 1.71
N GLY A 307 14.74 -20.78 2.59
CA GLY A 307 13.43 -20.27 2.19
C GLY A 307 13.53 -18.98 1.38
N ALA A 308 14.40 -18.05 1.81
CA ALA A 308 14.67 -16.83 1.06
C ALA A 308 15.23 -17.13 -0.35
N ALA A 309 16.24 -18.00 -0.45
CA ALA A 309 16.84 -18.40 -1.71
C ALA A 309 15.83 -19.09 -2.65
N ALA A 310 14.98 -19.97 -2.11
CA ALA A 310 13.92 -20.64 -2.87
C ALA A 310 12.92 -19.63 -3.47
N ARG A 311 12.47 -18.64 -2.67
CA ARG A 311 11.58 -17.59 -3.17
C ARG A 311 12.25 -16.72 -4.24
N ILE A 312 13.49 -16.30 -4.01
CA ILE A 312 14.26 -15.50 -4.98
C ILE A 312 14.40 -16.25 -6.31
N ALA A 313 14.73 -17.55 -6.28
CA ALA A 313 14.83 -18.37 -7.48
C ALA A 313 13.50 -18.45 -8.24
N GLU A 314 12.38 -18.52 -7.53
CA GLU A 314 11.05 -18.51 -8.15
C GLU A 314 10.71 -17.16 -8.79
N LEU A 315 11.05 -16.04 -8.14
CA LEU A 315 10.90 -14.70 -8.71
C LEU A 315 11.71 -14.54 -10.00
N ARG A 316 12.96 -15.02 -10.02
CA ARG A 316 13.81 -15.03 -11.24
C ARG A 316 13.19 -15.86 -12.35
N ARG A 317 12.65 -17.04 -12.04
CA ARG A 317 11.94 -17.89 -13.01
C ARG A 317 10.71 -17.18 -13.59
N MET A 318 9.91 -16.54 -12.74
CA MET A 318 8.72 -15.80 -13.17
C MET A 318 9.07 -14.61 -14.07
N ASP A 319 10.16 -13.89 -13.77
CA ASP A 319 10.67 -12.82 -14.63
C ASP A 319 11.08 -13.35 -16.00
N GLY A 320 11.85 -14.45 -16.06
CA GLY A 320 12.23 -15.11 -17.31
C GLY A 320 11.04 -15.63 -18.14
N GLU A 321 9.92 -15.96 -17.48
CA GLU A 321 8.65 -16.35 -18.13
C GLU A 321 7.75 -15.15 -18.51
N GLY A 322 8.15 -13.91 -18.19
CA GLY A 322 7.33 -12.72 -18.42
C GLY A 322 6.10 -12.63 -17.52
N ARG A 323 6.10 -13.34 -16.38
CA ARG A 323 4.97 -13.44 -15.42
C ARG A 323 5.14 -12.58 -14.17
N GLN A 324 6.25 -11.85 -14.07
CA GLN A 324 6.51 -10.91 -12.98
C GLN A 324 6.26 -9.49 -13.47
N SER A 325 5.21 -8.81 -12.97
CA SER A 325 4.84 -7.47 -13.46
C SER A 325 5.91 -6.42 -13.15
N ALA A 326 6.61 -6.55 -12.02
CA ALA A 326 7.74 -5.68 -11.68
C ALA A 326 9.01 -6.00 -12.47
N GLY A 327 9.03 -7.08 -13.26
CA GLY A 327 10.20 -7.58 -13.97
C GLY A 327 11.34 -7.96 -13.01
N ARG A 328 12.59 -7.82 -13.47
CA ARG A 328 13.80 -8.13 -12.68
C ARG A 328 13.89 -7.41 -11.33
N VAL A 329 13.23 -6.25 -11.18
CA VAL A 329 13.27 -5.42 -9.96
C VAL A 329 12.87 -6.23 -8.73
N ALA A 330 11.83 -7.06 -8.85
CA ALA A 330 11.35 -7.87 -7.73
C ALA A 330 12.42 -8.82 -7.19
N ALA A 331 13.13 -9.49 -8.11
CA ALA A 331 14.16 -10.45 -7.73
C ALA A 331 15.45 -9.75 -7.28
N ASP A 332 15.84 -8.64 -7.93
CA ASP A 332 17.03 -7.85 -7.57
C ASP A 332 16.90 -7.27 -6.16
N VAL A 333 15.74 -6.69 -5.83
CA VAL A 333 15.47 -6.14 -4.49
C VAL A 333 15.44 -7.26 -3.45
N ALA A 334 14.70 -8.34 -3.70
CA ALA A 334 14.63 -9.47 -2.77
C ALA A 334 16.02 -10.08 -2.49
N GLU A 335 16.82 -10.30 -3.53
CA GLU A 335 18.17 -10.83 -3.40
C GLU A 335 19.11 -9.84 -2.67
N GLY A 336 18.99 -8.55 -2.95
CA GLY A 336 19.75 -7.50 -2.27
C GLY A 336 19.44 -7.44 -0.76
N MET A 337 18.17 -7.55 -0.40
CA MET A 337 17.76 -7.62 1.01
C MET A 337 18.36 -8.85 1.72
N ALA A 338 18.36 -10.02 1.07
CA ALA A 338 18.98 -11.21 1.63
C ALA A 338 20.52 -11.13 1.71
N ALA A 339 21.17 -10.50 0.73
CA ALA A 339 22.61 -10.24 0.75
C ALA A 339 22.98 -9.31 1.92
N PHE A 340 22.17 -8.30 2.18
CA PHE A 340 22.38 -7.37 3.29
C PHE A 340 22.40 -8.08 4.65
N THR A 341 21.48 -9.03 4.91
CA THR A 341 21.48 -9.77 6.19
C THR A 341 22.72 -10.63 6.40
N ARG A 342 23.42 -11.01 5.32
CA ARG A 342 24.65 -11.82 5.36
C ARG A 342 25.92 -10.97 5.45
N GLY A 343 25.81 -9.65 5.45
CA GLY A 343 26.98 -8.76 5.43
C GLY A 343 27.61 -8.54 4.06
N GLU A 344 26.91 -8.94 2.99
CA GLU A 344 27.41 -8.84 1.62
C GLU A 344 27.07 -7.47 1.03
N TRP A 345 27.75 -6.42 1.53
CA TRP A 345 27.44 -5.03 1.21
C TRP A 345 27.59 -4.71 -0.28
N GLU A 346 28.69 -5.13 -0.91
CA GLU A 346 28.90 -4.91 -2.35
C GLU A 346 27.86 -5.64 -3.19
N ARG A 347 27.51 -6.88 -2.81
CA ARG A 347 26.46 -7.63 -3.51
C ARG A 347 25.10 -6.93 -3.41
N THR A 348 24.78 -6.39 -2.24
CA THR A 348 23.56 -5.59 -2.03
C THR A 348 23.54 -4.39 -2.98
N ILE A 349 24.67 -3.69 -3.10
CA ILE A 349 24.81 -2.51 -3.96
C ILE A 349 24.67 -2.88 -5.45
N GLU A 350 25.38 -3.92 -5.89
CA GLU A 350 25.33 -4.43 -7.28
C GLU A 350 23.90 -4.76 -7.71
N LEU A 351 23.10 -5.30 -6.79
CA LEU A 351 21.72 -5.69 -7.06
C LEU A 351 20.75 -4.51 -7.02
N MET A 352 20.84 -3.67 -5.97
CA MET A 352 19.80 -2.67 -5.69
C MET A 352 20.04 -1.33 -6.38
N ALA A 353 21.29 -0.89 -6.55
CA ALA A 353 21.59 0.41 -7.14
C ALA A 353 21.07 0.55 -8.60
N PRO A 354 21.19 -0.47 -9.48
CA PRO A 354 20.71 -0.36 -10.86
C PRO A 354 19.18 -0.30 -11.02
N VAL A 355 18.42 -0.68 -9.98
CA VAL A 355 16.94 -0.73 -10.02
C VAL A 355 16.28 0.31 -9.11
N LEU A 356 17.08 1.22 -8.53
CA LEU A 356 16.60 2.21 -7.55
C LEU A 356 15.47 3.10 -8.10
N GLU A 357 15.60 3.61 -9.32
CA GLU A 357 14.56 4.43 -9.97
C GLU A 357 13.35 3.61 -10.40
N GLU A 358 13.50 2.29 -10.50
CA GLU A 358 12.47 1.35 -10.95
C GLU A 358 11.69 0.75 -9.76
N LEU A 359 12.04 1.08 -8.51
CA LEU A 359 11.38 0.57 -7.31
C LEU A 359 9.87 0.80 -7.32
N VAL A 360 9.40 1.86 -7.99
CA VAL A 360 7.96 2.13 -8.16
C VAL A 360 7.20 0.94 -8.75
N ARG A 361 7.85 0.10 -9.58
CA ARG A 361 7.22 -1.08 -10.18
C ARG A 361 6.75 -2.13 -9.18
N VAL A 362 7.39 -2.21 -8.01
CA VAL A 362 7.12 -3.22 -6.98
C VAL A 362 5.69 -3.16 -6.43
N GLY A 363 5.19 -1.95 -6.18
CA GLY A 363 4.00 -1.74 -5.37
C GLY A 363 4.25 -0.79 -4.20
N GLY A 364 3.26 -0.67 -3.32
CA GLY A 364 3.36 0.15 -2.09
C GLY A 364 3.43 1.66 -2.37
N SER A 365 3.53 2.45 -1.31
CA SER A 365 3.79 3.90 -1.34
C SER A 365 5.28 4.22 -1.36
N ARG A 366 5.64 5.49 -1.61
CA ARG A 366 7.02 5.97 -1.42
C ARG A 366 7.52 5.68 0.00
N ALA A 367 6.73 5.99 1.02
CA ALA A 367 7.09 5.72 2.42
C ALA A 367 7.33 4.23 2.69
N GLN A 368 6.54 3.33 2.11
CA GLN A 368 6.74 1.89 2.27
C GLN A 368 8.03 1.41 1.57
N ARG A 369 8.24 1.81 0.32
CA ARG A 369 9.45 1.46 -0.46
C ARG A 369 10.73 2.11 0.05
N ASP A 370 10.61 3.15 0.87
CA ASP A 370 11.75 3.86 1.44
C ASP A 370 12.71 2.93 2.19
N VAL A 371 12.21 1.81 2.73
CA VAL A 371 13.03 0.79 3.38
C VAL A 371 14.11 0.22 2.45
N PHE A 372 13.82 0.05 1.15
CA PHE A 372 14.78 -0.48 0.18
C PHE A 372 15.88 0.53 -0.12
N GLU A 373 15.52 1.81 -0.27
CA GLU A 373 16.50 2.88 -0.45
C GLU A 373 17.38 3.05 0.81
N GLN A 374 16.77 2.96 2.00
CA GLN A 374 17.52 2.98 3.27
C GLN A 374 18.46 1.77 3.41
N THR A 375 18.08 0.58 2.93
CA THR A 375 18.98 -0.58 2.86
C THR A 375 20.17 -0.31 1.96
N LEU A 376 19.95 0.23 0.76
CA LEU A 376 21.03 0.58 -0.17
C LEU A 376 21.97 1.64 0.43
N LEU A 377 21.43 2.68 1.06
CA LEU A 377 22.22 3.66 1.80
C LEU A 377 23.05 3.00 2.91
N GLY A 378 22.42 2.11 3.68
CA GLY A 378 23.09 1.34 4.72
C GLY A 378 24.20 0.44 4.18
N ALA A 379 24.07 -0.08 2.97
CA ALA A 379 25.09 -0.89 2.30
C ALA A 379 26.26 -0.02 1.84
N TYR A 380 26.01 1.15 1.23
CA TYR A 380 27.06 2.09 0.87
C TYR A 380 27.92 2.50 2.07
N LEU A 381 27.28 2.86 3.19
CA LEU A 381 28.00 3.25 4.41
C LEU A 381 28.85 2.11 4.97
N ARG A 382 28.33 0.87 4.98
CA ARG A 382 29.06 -0.30 5.49
C ARG A 382 30.17 -0.79 4.55
N ALA A 383 30.07 -0.49 3.26
CA ALA A 383 31.11 -0.75 2.26
C ALA A 383 32.19 0.36 2.20
N GLY A 384 32.02 1.48 2.93
CA GLY A 384 32.92 2.63 2.85
C GLY A 384 32.79 3.43 1.55
N ARG A 385 31.62 3.39 0.90
CA ARG A 385 31.30 4.12 -0.34
C ARG A 385 30.60 5.44 -0.03
N ASP A 386 31.34 6.32 0.65
CA ASP A 386 30.81 7.56 1.23
C ASP A 386 30.30 8.54 0.16
N ASP A 387 30.93 8.61 -1.02
CA ASP A 387 30.50 9.48 -2.11
C ASP A 387 29.15 9.06 -2.70
N GLU A 388 28.92 7.76 -2.88
CA GLU A 388 27.62 7.20 -3.25
C GLU A 388 26.56 7.46 -2.18
N ALA A 389 26.89 7.21 -0.91
CA ALA A 389 26.00 7.46 0.21
C ALA A 389 25.59 8.94 0.29
N PHE A 390 26.54 9.85 0.13
CA PHE A 390 26.31 11.29 0.14
C PHE A 390 25.44 11.73 -1.05
N ARG A 391 25.70 11.22 -2.26
CA ARG A 391 24.86 11.50 -3.44
C ARG A 391 23.42 11.05 -3.23
N LEU A 392 23.22 9.85 -2.67
CA LEU A 392 21.89 9.33 -2.38
C LEU A 392 21.16 10.19 -1.33
N LEU A 393 21.83 10.52 -0.23
CA LEU A 393 21.29 11.41 0.81
C LEU A 393 20.92 12.78 0.27
N ARG A 394 21.80 13.39 -0.52
CA ARG A 394 21.56 14.71 -1.10
C ARG A 394 20.35 14.69 -2.03
N ARG A 395 20.21 13.67 -2.88
CA ARG A 395 19.02 13.50 -3.72
C ARG A 395 17.73 13.44 -2.89
N ARG A 396 17.74 12.75 -1.75
CA ARG A 396 16.60 12.69 -0.84
C ARG A 396 16.26 14.06 -0.27
N LEU A 397 17.27 14.81 0.18
CA LEU A 397 17.07 16.13 0.77
C LEU A 397 16.59 17.15 -0.27
N ASP A 398 17.20 17.15 -1.46
CA ASP A 398 16.81 18.02 -2.58
C ASP A 398 15.37 17.71 -3.08
N GLY A 399 14.93 16.46 -2.94
CA GLY A 399 13.57 16.02 -3.28
C GLY A 399 12.51 16.24 -2.19
N ARG A 400 12.88 16.70 -0.99
CA ARG A 400 11.94 17.01 0.09
C ARG A 400 11.65 18.52 0.11
N PRO A 401 10.37 18.95 0.18
CA PRO A 401 10.08 20.33 0.51
C PRO A 401 10.67 20.66 1.89
N ALA A 402 11.17 21.88 2.06
CA ALA A 402 11.63 22.33 3.38
C ALA A 402 10.49 22.17 4.40
N ALA A 403 10.79 21.51 5.54
CA ALA A 403 9.82 21.35 6.61
C ALA A 403 9.28 22.74 7.03
N PRO A 404 7.96 22.89 7.25
CA PRO A 404 7.42 24.14 7.74
C PRO A 404 8.11 24.49 9.05
N THR A 405 8.71 25.67 9.13
CA THR A 405 9.19 26.19 10.41
C THR A 405 7.96 26.50 11.26
N ALA A 406 7.89 25.91 12.46
CA ALA A 406 6.84 26.26 13.41
C ALA A 406 6.96 27.76 13.74
N PRO A 407 5.84 28.51 13.81
CA PRO A 407 5.84 29.93 14.14
C PRO A 407 6.31 30.23 15.56
#